data_AF-A0A9F7RCA7-F1
#
_entry.id   AF-A0A9F7RCA7-F1
#
_cell.length_a   1.000
_cell.length_b   1.000
_cell.length_c   1.000
_cell.angle_alpha   90.00
_cell.angle_beta   90.00
_cell.angle_gamma   90.00
#
_symmetry.space_group_name_H-M   'P 1'
#
loop_
_entity.id
_entity.type
_entity.pdbx_description
1 polymer ?
#
loop_
_entity_poly.entity_id
_entity_poly.type
_entity_poly.pdbx_seq_one_letter_code
_entity_poly.pdbx_strand_id
1 'polypeptide(L)'
;MALNRNHSPQGGVLIDNSESVLRDCKTVELSFSDATQQSDLFKGTKKGSVYLTPYRMVFVSSNMKEKFCSFMFPYYLMKNCSIEQPVFSANYIQGIIKAEPGGGGWEGQANFKLSFPNGGAIELGQHLFKLASNASRAPPQSGANVFAPAGYMNGYASPAMPQPCYNPYPYPPAAPGMYPTVPPYMAPPPPYPGPPQNWNPPPVVPGNAKATEAAGSAYYNPTNPHNVYMPMDQPPPYFPPQNQPEKKNN
;
A
#
# COMPACT_ATOMS: atom_id res chain seq x y z
N MET A 1 17.11 4.50 -3.78
CA MET A 1 15.99 4.80 -4.69
C MET A 1 16.55 4.98 -6.08
N ALA A 2 15.72 4.73 -7.09
CA ALA A 2 16.10 4.87 -8.48
C ALA A 2 14.97 5.49 -9.31
N LEU A 3 15.34 6.20 -10.38
CA LEU A 3 14.44 6.50 -11.48
C LEU A 3 14.05 5.19 -12.15
N ASN A 4 12.76 4.87 -12.10
CA ASN A 4 12.25 3.61 -12.57
C ASN A 4 11.97 3.66 -14.07
N ARG A 5 12.61 2.76 -14.82
CA ARG A 5 12.41 2.61 -16.27
C ARG A 5 11.35 1.56 -16.61
N ASN A 6 10.88 0.78 -15.63
CA ASN A 6 9.89 -0.26 -15.84
C ASN A 6 8.47 0.31 -15.63
N HIS A 7 7.95 0.95 -16.68
CA HIS A 7 6.61 1.53 -16.72
C HIS A 7 6.03 1.47 -18.14
N SER A 8 4.70 1.49 -18.27
CA SER A 8 4.04 1.50 -19.58
C SER A 8 4.23 2.85 -20.28
N PRO A 9 4.42 2.89 -21.61
CA PRO A 9 4.43 4.14 -22.39
C PRO A 9 3.17 4.98 -22.25
N GLN A 10 2.03 4.35 -21.93
CA GLN A 10 0.72 4.99 -21.78
C GLN A 10 0.45 5.45 -20.33
N GLY A 11 1.42 5.30 -19.43
CA GLY A 11 1.21 5.43 -17.99
C GLY A 11 0.70 4.12 -17.40
N GLY A 12 1.29 3.72 -16.27
CA GLY A 12 1.01 2.44 -15.62
C GLY A 12 2.28 1.79 -15.10
N VAL A 13 2.14 1.06 -14.00
CA VAL A 13 3.26 0.34 -13.39
C VAL A 13 3.48 -0.99 -14.09
N LEU A 14 4.73 -1.32 -14.37
CA LEU A 14 5.11 -2.66 -14.82
C LEU A 14 5.83 -3.35 -13.65
N ILE A 15 5.20 -4.40 -13.14
CA ILE A 15 5.70 -5.21 -12.03
C ILE A 15 6.11 -6.57 -12.58
N ASP A 16 7.22 -7.10 -12.07
CA ASP A 16 7.72 -8.43 -12.45
C ASP A 16 6.70 -9.52 -12.06
N ASN A 17 6.68 -10.65 -12.76
CA ASN A 17 5.75 -11.76 -12.53
C ASN A 17 5.88 -12.38 -11.12
N SER A 18 6.99 -12.14 -10.43
CA SER A 18 7.23 -12.59 -9.04
C SER A 18 6.72 -11.63 -7.97
N GLU A 19 6.19 -10.46 -8.36
CA GLU A 19 5.73 -9.40 -7.47
C GLU A 19 4.28 -9.02 -7.82
N SER A 20 3.51 -8.62 -6.82
CA SER A 20 2.13 -8.16 -7.04
C SER A 20 1.91 -6.77 -6.43
N VAL A 21 0.99 -6.02 -7.03
CA VAL A 21 0.50 -4.78 -6.44
C VAL A 21 -0.46 -5.15 -5.31
N LEU A 22 -0.09 -4.77 -4.09
CA LEU A 22 -0.91 -4.98 -2.89
C LEU A 22 -1.94 -3.85 -2.70
N ARG A 23 -1.60 -2.65 -3.16
CA ARG A 23 -2.47 -1.47 -3.11
C ARG A 23 -2.01 -0.41 -4.08
N ASP A 24 -2.95 0.40 -4.54
CA ASP A 24 -2.68 1.58 -5.33
C ASP A 24 -3.44 2.81 -4.80
N CYS A 25 -2.95 3.99 -5.18
CA CYS A 25 -3.64 5.26 -4.95
C CYS A 25 -3.39 6.17 -6.16
N LYS A 26 -4.48 6.68 -6.73
CA LYS A 26 -4.46 7.56 -7.91
C LYS A 26 -4.53 9.02 -7.49
N THR A 27 -4.09 9.90 -8.39
CA THR A 27 -4.13 11.36 -8.18
C THR A 27 -3.34 11.77 -6.93
N VAL A 28 -2.10 11.27 -6.85
CA VAL A 28 -1.13 11.61 -5.81
C VAL A 28 -0.16 12.65 -6.35
N GLU A 29 0.22 13.59 -5.50
CA GLU A 29 1.19 14.63 -5.80
C GLU A 29 2.51 14.36 -5.08
N LEU A 30 3.58 14.10 -5.82
CA LEU A 30 4.93 13.84 -5.32
C LEU A 30 5.81 15.08 -5.48
N SER A 31 6.42 15.53 -4.40
CA SER A 31 7.42 16.60 -4.39
C SER A 31 8.64 16.21 -3.58
N PHE A 32 9.79 16.82 -3.89
CA PHE A 32 11.03 16.61 -3.18
C PHE A 32 11.56 17.93 -2.61
N SER A 33 12.16 17.87 -1.42
CA SER A 33 12.88 18.99 -0.80
C SER A 33 14.22 18.52 -0.26
N ASP A 34 15.09 19.46 0.10
CA ASP A 34 16.37 19.20 0.78
C ASP A 34 17.24 18.15 0.07
N ALA A 35 17.16 18.11 -1.26
CA ALA A 35 17.94 17.19 -2.06
C ALA A 35 19.43 17.60 -2.01
N THR A 36 20.31 16.65 -1.65
CA THR A 36 21.77 16.88 -1.59
C THR A 36 22.30 17.35 -2.94
N GLN A 37 21.71 16.85 -4.02
CA GLN A 37 22.00 17.29 -5.38
C GLN A 37 20.78 18.04 -5.93
N GLN A 38 20.95 19.33 -6.25
CA GLN A 38 19.92 20.11 -6.95
C GLN A 38 19.87 19.71 -8.42
N SER A 39 19.10 18.67 -8.72
CA SER A 39 18.77 18.26 -10.09
C SER A 39 17.42 18.84 -10.49
N ASP A 40 17.30 19.31 -11.74
CA ASP A 40 16.01 19.74 -12.32
C ASP A 40 14.97 18.61 -12.33
N LEU A 41 15.41 17.35 -12.22
CA LEU A 41 14.54 16.17 -12.15
C LEU A 41 13.58 16.21 -10.95
N PHE A 42 14.03 16.79 -9.83
CA PHE A 42 13.29 16.81 -8.57
C PHE A 42 12.55 18.12 -8.31
N LYS A 43 12.60 19.07 -9.26
CA LYS A 43 11.92 20.35 -9.13
C LYS A 43 10.41 20.22 -9.38
N GLY A 44 9.65 20.96 -8.58
CA GLY A 44 8.20 21.06 -8.68
C GLY A 44 7.46 19.83 -8.17
N THR A 45 6.15 19.82 -8.40
CA THR A 45 5.25 18.75 -7.98
C THR A 45 4.88 17.87 -9.16
N LYS A 46 4.96 16.55 -8.97
CA LYS A 46 4.67 15.53 -9.98
C LYS A 46 3.34 14.87 -9.66
N LYS A 47 2.38 14.91 -10.58
CA LYS A 47 1.07 14.26 -10.41
C LYS A 47 1.11 12.85 -10.99
N GLY A 48 0.56 11.88 -10.27
CA GLY A 48 0.66 10.49 -10.69
C GLY A 48 -0.16 9.54 -9.84
N SER A 49 0.22 8.26 -9.91
CA SER A 49 -0.32 7.19 -9.09
C SER A 49 0.81 6.49 -8.33
N VAL A 50 0.50 6.02 -7.14
CA VAL A 50 1.41 5.27 -6.28
C VAL A 50 0.92 3.84 -6.16
N TYR A 51 1.85 2.89 -6.20
CA TYR A 51 1.60 1.46 -6.09
C TYR A 51 2.48 0.89 -4.97
N LEU A 52 1.88 0.16 -4.04
CA LEU A 52 2.58 -0.60 -3.01
C LEU A 52 2.70 -2.05 -3.43
N THR A 53 3.90 -2.60 -3.26
CA THR A 53 4.21 -4.02 -3.43
C THR A 53 4.79 -4.56 -2.12
N PRO A 54 5.07 -5.88 -2.01
CA PRO A 54 5.71 -6.43 -0.82
C PRO A 54 7.07 -5.80 -0.46
N TYR A 55 7.80 -5.24 -1.44
CA TYR A 55 9.20 -4.83 -1.26
C TYR A 55 9.47 -3.34 -1.50
N ARG A 56 8.57 -2.67 -2.22
CA ARG A 56 8.78 -1.29 -2.68
C ARG A 56 7.48 -0.56 -2.91
N MET A 57 7.56 0.76 -2.83
CA MET A 57 6.55 1.65 -3.38
C MET A 57 7.03 2.18 -4.74
N VAL A 58 6.14 2.27 -5.72
CA VAL A 58 6.44 2.79 -7.06
C VAL A 58 5.51 3.96 -7.35
N PHE A 59 6.07 5.11 -7.69
CA PHE A 59 5.33 6.24 -8.24
C PHE A 59 5.42 6.20 -9.77
N VAL A 60 4.29 6.44 -10.44
CA VAL A 60 4.23 6.60 -11.90
C VAL A 60 3.51 7.93 -12.19
N SER A 61 4.19 8.81 -12.91
CA SER A 61 3.67 10.10 -13.35
C SER A 61 2.49 9.91 -14.30
N SER A 62 1.52 10.81 -14.22
CA SER A 62 0.46 10.91 -15.24
C SER A 62 0.97 11.62 -16.51
N ASN A 63 2.11 12.32 -16.43
CA ASN A 63 2.74 12.98 -17.57
C ASN A 63 4.03 12.24 -17.98
N MET A 64 3.90 11.40 -19.01
CA MET A 64 5.01 10.57 -19.53
C MET A 64 5.96 11.33 -20.47
N LYS A 65 5.71 12.63 -20.73
CA LYS A 65 6.59 13.48 -21.55
C LYS A 65 7.69 14.14 -20.73
N GLU A 66 7.58 14.12 -19.40
CA GLU A 66 8.58 14.68 -18.50
C GLU A 66 9.76 13.72 -18.33
N LYS A 67 10.93 14.24 -17.95
CA LYS A 67 12.08 13.39 -17.60
C LYS A 67 11.81 12.51 -16.37
N PHE A 68 10.87 12.90 -15.52
CA PHE A 68 10.44 12.18 -14.33
C PHE A 68 9.15 11.40 -14.62
N CYS A 69 9.29 10.20 -15.17
CA CYS A 69 8.14 9.35 -15.52
C CYS A 69 7.77 8.36 -14.40
N SER A 70 8.75 7.74 -13.75
CA SER A 70 8.49 6.82 -12.66
C SER A 70 9.67 6.79 -11.70
N PHE A 71 9.37 6.56 -10.42
CA PHE A 71 10.36 6.55 -9.35
C PHE A 71 10.06 5.45 -8.35
N MET A 72 11.10 4.77 -7.90
CA MET A 72 10.98 3.62 -7.03
C MET A 72 11.54 3.90 -5.64
N PHE A 73 10.76 3.46 -4.66
CA PHE A 73 11.00 3.59 -3.24
C PHE A 73 11.15 2.20 -2.58
N PRO A 74 12.30 1.50 -2.70
CA PRO A 74 12.52 0.31 -1.89
C PRO A 74 12.50 0.65 -0.39
N TYR A 75 11.77 -0.14 0.41
CA TYR A 75 11.47 0.21 1.79
C TYR A 75 12.71 0.37 2.68
N TYR A 76 13.78 -0.38 2.41
CA TYR A 76 15.03 -0.31 3.18
C TYR A 76 15.80 1.03 3.01
N LEU A 77 15.51 1.79 1.96
CA LEU A 77 16.10 3.10 1.68
C LEU A 77 15.21 4.27 2.12
N MET A 78 14.03 3.97 2.68
CA MET A 78 13.13 4.96 3.28
C MET A 78 13.44 5.09 4.78
N LYS A 79 13.47 6.32 5.29
CA LYS A 79 13.64 6.62 6.71
C LYS A 79 12.66 7.70 7.15
N ASN A 80 12.38 7.74 8.46
CA ASN A 80 11.57 8.78 9.10
C ASN A 80 10.24 9.03 8.39
N CYS A 81 9.55 7.97 7.96
CA CYS A 81 8.30 8.11 7.25
C CYS A 81 7.15 8.40 8.23
N SER A 82 6.33 9.40 7.93
CA SER A 82 5.20 9.85 8.76
C SER A 82 3.96 10.13 7.90
N ILE A 83 2.77 9.95 8.49
CA ILE A 83 1.49 10.37 7.91
C ILE A 83 1.07 11.64 8.64
N GLU A 84 0.92 12.73 7.89
CA GLU A 84 0.49 14.02 8.41
C GLU A 84 -0.96 14.29 8.01
N GLN A 85 -1.76 14.74 8.98
CA GLN A 85 -3.20 14.97 8.83
C GLN A 85 -3.57 16.43 9.13
N PRO A 86 -3.18 17.38 8.26
CA PRO A 86 -3.56 18.77 8.42
C PRO A 86 -5.07 18.97 8.23
N VAL A 87 -5.68 19.82 9.07
CA VAL A 87 -7.13 20.10 9.04
C VAL A 87 -7.55 20.89 7.79
N PHE A 88 -6.65 21.70 7.24
CA PHE A 88 -6.94 22.64 6.14
C PHE A 88 -6.13 22.37 4.87
N SER A 89 -5.47 21.22 4.76
CA SER A 89 -4.81 20.81 3.52
C SER A 89 -4.93 19.31 3.32
N ALA A 90 -4.47 18.82 2.17
CA ALA A 90 -4.50 17.40 1.90
C ALA A 90 -3.58 16.63 2.86
N ASN A 91 -4.05 15.47 3.32
CA ASN A 91 -3.22 14.53 4.06
C ASN A 91 -2.01 14.13 3.20
N TYR A 92 -0.86 13.97 3.83
CA TYR A 92 0.35 13.62 3.11
C TYR A 92 1.22 12.62 3.88
N ILE A 93 1.98 11.83 3.12
CA ILE A 93 3.04 10.98 3.65
C ILE A 93 4.36 11.63 3.31
N GLN A 94 5.23 11.79 4.29
CA GLN A 94 6.56 12.33 4.09
C GLN A 94 7.63 11.42 4.66
N GLY A 95 8.87 11.62 4.23
CA GLY A 95 10.02 10.98 4.84
C GLY A 95 11.30 11.28 4.09
N ILE A 96 12.35 10.56 4.47
CA ILE A 96 13.68 10.69 3.91
C ILE A 96 13.93 9.53 2.95
N ILE A 97 14.51 9.81 1.79
CA ILE A 97 14.95 8.81 0.82
C ILE A 97 16.42 8.97 0.49
N LYS A 98 17.10 7.83 0.31
CA LYS A 98 18.50 7.79 -0.15
C LYS A 98 18.60 7.17 -1.54
N ALA A 99 19.48 7.72 -2.36
CA ALA A 99 19.83 7.14 -3.65
C ALA A 99 20.40 5.72 -3.48
N GLU A 100 20.14 4.87 -4.46
CA GLU A 100 20.77 3.54 -4.48
C GLU A 100 22.23 3.66 -4.93
N PRO A 101 23.19 3.00 -4.24
CA PRO A 101 24.58 3.03 -4.67
C PRO A 101 24.75 2.47 -6.08
N GLY A 102 25.41 3.22 -6.97
CA GLY A 102 25.94 2.67 -8.23
C GLY A 102 25.00 2.58 -9.43
N GLY A 103 23.86 3.28 -9.48
CA GLY A 103 23.08 3.28 -10.75
C GLY A 103 21.64 3.81 -10.77
N GLY A 104 21.15 4.48 -9.72
CA GLY A 104 19.75 4.89 -9.62
C GLY A 104 19.32 6.11 -10.47
N GLY A 105 20.21 6.69 -11.27
CA GLY A 105 19.96 7.91 -12.05
C GLY A 105 19.91 9.21 -11.23
N TRP A 106 20.29 9.15 -9.96
CA TRP A 106 20.52 10.30 -9.07
C TRP A 106 21.38 9.86 -7.87
N GLU A 107 21.95 10.82 -7.13
CA GLU A 107 22.80 10.57 -5.97
C GLU A 107 22.39 11.41 -4.75
N GLY A 108 22.78 10.95 -3.55
CA GLY A 108 22.55 11.64 -2.28
C GLY A 108 21.26 11.25 -1.57
N GLN A 109 20.69 12.21 -0.84
CA GLN A 109 19.49 12.06 -0.03
C GLN A 109 18.51 13.19 -0.36
N ALA A 110 17.22 12.94 -0.22
CA ALA A 110 16.18 13.96 -0.34
C ALA A 110 15.03 13.67 0.63
N ASN A 111 14.27 14.70 0.98
CA ASN A 111 12.97 14.56 1.62
C ASN A 111 11.92 14.41 0.52
N PHE A 112 11.02 13.45 0.67
CA PHE A 112 9.88 13.30 -0.23
C PHE A 112 8.59 13.63 0.52
N LYS A 113 7.60 14.11 -0.23
CA LYS A 113 6.23 14.33 0.22
C LYS A 113 5.28 13.83 -0.84
N LEU A 114 4.39 12.91 -0.45
CA LEU A 114 3.25 12.42 -1.22
C LEU A 114 1.98 13.03 -0.65
N SER A 115 1.37 13.95 -1.37
CA SER A 115 0.11 14.61 -0.99
C SER A 115 -1.07 13.93 -1.68
N PHE A 116 -2.15 13.71 -0.92
CA PHE A 116 -3.33 12.94 -1.33
C PHE A 116 -4.57 13.83 -1.37
N PRO A 117 -4.74 14.68 -2.40
CA PRO A 117 -5.86 15.61 -2.51
C PRO A 117 -7.22 14.90 -2.54
N ASN A 118 -7.25 13.64 -3.01
CA ASN A 118 -8.45 12.83 -3.11
C ASN A 118 -8.59 11.80 -1.96
N GLY A 119 -7.80 11.91 -0.89
CA GLY A 119 -7.78 10.94 0.20
C GLY A 119 -6.93 9.69 -0.09
N GLY A 120 -6.98 8.70 0.81
CA GLY A 120 -6.20 7.45 0.70
C GLY A 120 -4.86 7.45 1.44
N ALA A 121 -4.42 8.60 1.99
CA ALA A 121 -3.14 8.72 2.69
C ALA A 121 -3.02 7.79 3.89
N ILE A 122 -4.11 7.61 4.64
CA ILE A 122 -4.13 6.82 5.88
C ILE A 122 -4.04 5.33 5.53
N GLU A 123 -4.87 4.91 4.60
CA GLU A 123 -4.98 3.55 4.08
C GLU A 123 -3.68 3.09 3.44
N LEU A 124 -3.06 3.95 2.64
CA LEU A 124 -1.77 3.69 2.01
C LEU A 124 -0.65 3.69 3.07
N GLY A 125 -0.60 4.70 3.93
CA GLY A 125 0.45 4.86 4.93
C GLY A 125 0.46 3.72 5.95
N GLN A 126 -0.70 3.26 6.42
CA GLN A 126 -0.79 2.10 7.31
C GLN A 126 -0.24 0.82 6.64
N HIS A 127 -0.50 0.61 5.35
CA HIS A 127 0.07 -0.52 4.61
C HIS A 127 1.57 -0.36 4.39
N LEU A 128 2.01 0.83 3.99
CA LEU A 128 3.43 1.16 3.82
C LEU A 128 4.22 0.87 5.10
N PHE A 129 3.73 1.30 6.27
CA PHE A 129 4.43 1.08 7.54
C PHE A 129 4.51 -0.39 7.94
N LYS A 130 3.45 -1.17 7.71
CA LYS A 130 3.47 -2.62 7.92
C LYS A 130 4.51 -3.30 7.03
N LEU A 131 4.51 -2.97 5.74
CA LEU A 131 5.44 -3.55 4.76
C LEU A 131 6.89 -3.15 5.02
N ALA A 132 7.14 -1.86 5.31
CA ALA A 132 8.47 -1.38 5.64
C ALA A 132 9.01 -1.95 6.95
N SER A 133 8.15 -2.17 7.95
CA SER A 133 8.52 -2.84 9.21
C SER A 133 8.87 -4.32 9.00
N ASN A 134 8.22 -5.00 8.06
CA ASN A 134 8.56 -6.37 7.72
C ASN A 134 9.89 -6.43 6.93
N ALA A 135 10.07 -5.52 5.97
CA ALA A 135 11.30 -5.42 5.18
C ALA A 135 12.53 -5.07 6.01
N SER A 136 12.38 -4.30 7.10
CA SER A 136 13.49 -3.94 8.00
C SER A 136 13.93 -5.09 8.92
N ARG A 137 13.09 -6.10 9.11
CA ARG A 137 13.36 -7.30 9.93
C ARG A 137 13.89 -8.48 9.11
N ALA A 138 13.72 -8.45 7.79
CA ALA A 138 14.27 -9.47 6.91
C ALA A 138 15.81 -9.37 6.92
N PRO A 139 16.55 -10.48 7.07
CA PRO A 139 18.00 -10.46 6.86
C PRO A 139 18.27 -9.93 5.45
N PRO A 140 19.36 -9.17 5.24
CA PRO A 140 19.73 -8.73 3.90
C PRO A 140 19.84 -9.99 3.03
N GLN A 141 18.96 -10.14 2.04
CA GLN A 141 19.07 -11.21 1.07
C GLN A 141 20.33 -10.96 0.25
N SER A 142 21.44 -11.47 0.77
CA SER A 142 22.62 -11.78 -0.01
C SER A 142 22.26 -12.99 -0.89
N GLY A 143 22.21 -12.78 -2.20
CA GLY A 143 22.26 -13.88 -3.17
C GLY A 143 20.91 -14.41 -3.67
N ALA A 144 20.12 -13.58 -4.36
CA ALA A 144 19.24 -14.03 -5.43
C ALA A 144 18.94 -12.86 -6.37
N ASN A 145 19.70 -12.77 -7.47
CA ASN A 145 19.42 -11.99 -8.67
C ASN A 145 18.80 -10.61 -8.44
N VAL A 146 19.69 -9.70 -8.06
CA VAL A 146 19.84 -8.34 -8.58
C VAL A 146 18.77 -7.99 -9.62
N PHE A 147 17.80 -7.20 -9.17
CA PHE A 147 17.32 -6.01 -9.85
C PHE A 147 18.05 -5.72 -11.17
N ALA A 148 17.67 -6.40 -12.24
CA ALA A 148 18.25 -6.14 -13.55
C ALA A 148 17.79 -4.73 -13.95
N PRO A 149 18.71 -3.79 -14.23
CA PRO A 149 18.30 -2.50 -14.78
C PRO A 149 17.62 -2.76 -16.12
N ALA A 150 16.43 -2.18 -16.32
CA ALA A 150 15.76 -2.13 -17.60
C ALA A 150 16.61 -1.28 -18.60
N GLY A 151 17.64 -1.91 -19.15
CA GLY A 151 18.67 -1.27 -19.97
C GLY A 151 19.41 -2.17 -20.96
N TYR A 152 19.06 -3.45 -21.09
CA TYR A 152 19.72 -4.34 -22.07
C TYR A 152 18.72 -5.13 -22.92
N MET A 153 17.90 -4.42 -23.68
CA MET A 153 17.28 -4.98 -24.89
C MET A 153 17.43 -3.96 -26.00
N ASN A 154 18.63 -3.91 -26.60
CA ASN A 154 18.84 -3.52 -27.99
C ASN A 154 20.30 -3.77 -28.38
N GLY A 155 20.51 -4.38 -29.55
CA GLY A 155 21.75 -4.27 -30.30
C GLY A 155 22.63 -5.51 -30.29
N TYR A 156 22.72 -6.15 -31.45
CA TYR A 156 23.72 -7.13 -31.85
C TYR A 156 25.16 -6.65 -31.53
N ALA A 157 25.96 -7.53 -30.89
CA ALA A 157 27.38 -7.79 -31.14
C ALA A 157 28.03 -8.38 -29.86
N SER A 158 28.35 -9.68 -29.88
CA SER A 158 29.33 -10.24 -28.94
C SER A 158 30.74 -9.83 -29.36
N PRO A 159 31.60 -9.46 -28.39
CA PRO A 159 32.82 -10.24 -28.27
C PRO A 159 33.24 -10.52 -26.82
N ALA A 160 33.83 -11.71 -26.66
CA ALA A 160 34.74 -12.12 -25.58
C ALA A 160 34.19 -12.17 -24.15
N MET A 161 33.70 -13.36 -23.76
CA MET A 161 33.81 -13.82 -22.37
C MET A 161 34.65 -15.12 -22.32
N PRO A 162 35.65 -15.21 -21.42
CA PRO A 162 36.45 -16.41 -21.24
C PRO A 162 35.62 -17.55 -20.65
N GLN A 163 35.76 -18.74 -21.24
CA GLN A 163 35.08 -19.99 -20.86
C GLN A 163 35.51 -20.45 -19.46
N PRO A 164 34.59 -20.82 -18.55
CA PRO A 164 34.97 -21.55 -17.34
C PRO A 164 35.18 -23.04 -17.65
N CYS A 165 36.31 -23.55 -17.17
CA CYS A 165 36.76 -24.93 -17.27
C CYS A 165 35.69 -25.96 -16.88
N TYR A 166 35.64 -26.99 -17.72
CA TYR A 166 35.00 -28.29 -17.52
C TYR A 166 35.50 -28.94 -16.22
N ASN A 167 34.59 -29.32 -15.32
CA ASN A 167 34.90 -30.31 -14.27
C ASN A 167 33.74 -31.30 -14.16
N PRO A 168 33.94 -32.59 -14.47
CA PRO A 168 32.87 -33.59 -14.50
C PRO A 168 32.70 -34.26 -13.13
N TYR A 169 31.58 -34.01 -12.46
CA TYR A 169 31.10 -34.88 -11.37
C TYR A 169 29.90 -35.70 -11.87
N PRO A 170 29.93 -37.04 -11.74
CA PRO A 170 28.88 -37.91 -12.27
C PRO A 170 27.59 -37.86 -11.45
N TYR A 171 26.47 -37.80 -12.16
CA TYR A 171 25.10 -37.88 -11.64
C TYR A 171 24.78 -39.32 -11.19
N PRO A 172 24.16 -39.56 -10.03
CA PRO A 172 23.71 -40.90 -9.65
C PRO A 172 22.50 -41.33 -10.49
N PRO A 173 22.42 -42.59 -10.94
CA PRO A 173 21.36 -43.05 -11.83
C PRO A 173 19.99 -43.06 -11.13
N ALA A 174 18.96 -42.65 -11.87
CA ALA A 174 17.56 -42.68 -11.43
C ALA A 174 17.06 -44.12 -11.25
N ALA A 175 16.49 -44.41 -10.08
CA ALA A 175 15.80 -45.68 -9.81
C ALA A 175 14.41 -45.69 -10.48
N PRO A 176 14.03 -46.79 -11.17
CA PRO A 176 12.74 -46.87 -11.86
C PRO A 176 11.61 -47.28 -10.91
N GLY A 177 10.52 -46.51 -10.91
CA GLY A 177 9.21 -46.95 -10.41
C GLY A 177 8.65 -46.16 -9.24
N MET A 178 8.06 -45.00 -9.50
CA MET A 178 7.01 -44.43 -8.65
C MET A 178 5.96 -43.74 -9.54
N TYR A 179 4.81 -44.39 -9.72
CA TYR A 179 3.61 -43.77 -10.25
C TYR A 179 3.07 -42.74 -9.24
N PRO A 180 2.58 -41.57 -9.65
CA PRO A 180 1.81 -40.72 -8.75
C PRO A 180 0.38 -41.26 -8.70
N THR A 181 0.02 -41.97 -7.64
CA THR A 181 -1.38 -42.26 -7.31
C THR A 181 -1.70 -41.67 -5.95
N VAL A 182 -2.89 -41.07 -5.86
CA VAL A 182 -3.62 -40.52 -4.71
C VAL A 182 -3.48 -39.02 -4.41
N PRO A 183 -4.59 -38.25 -4.40
CA PRO A 183 -4.62 -36.93 -3.78
C PRO A 183 -4.61 -37.07 -2.24
N PRO A 184 -3.91 -36.20 -1.50
CA PRO A 184 -3.92 -36.25 -0.05
C PRO A 184 -5.31 -35.90 0.48
N TYR A 185 -5.86 -36.79 1.30
CA TYR A 185 -7.07 -36.55 2.08
C TYR A 185 -6.81 -35.36 3.02
N MET A 186 -7.52 -34.24 2.84
CA MET A 186 -7.48 -33.13 3.81
C MET A 186 -8.48 -33.40 4.93
N ALA A 187 -7.99 -33.49 6.17
CA ALA A 187 -8.85 -33.53 7.35
C ALA A 187 -9.59 -32.19 7.51
N PRO A 188 -10.87 -32.19 7.94
CA PRO A 188 -11.61 -30.96 8.20
C PRO A 188 -11.00 -30.18 9.38
N PRO A 189 -11.08 -28.84 9.38
CA PRO A 189 -10.56 -28.03 10.47
C PRO A 189 -11.32 -28.30 11.78
N PRO A 190 -10.66 -28.26 12.94
CA PRO A 190 -11.33 -28.41 14.22
C PRO A 190 -12.31 -27.24 14.47
N PRO A 191 -13.42 -27.48 15.19
CA PRO A 191 -14.37 -26.42 15.52
C PRO A 191 -13.71 -25.34 16.38
N TYR A 192 -14.05 -24.08 16.10
CA TYR A 192 -13.56 -22.93 16.84
C TYR A 192 -14.01 -22.99 18.31
N PRO A 193 -13.12 -22.70 19.29
CA PRO A 193 -13.52 -22.56 20.68
C PRO A 193 -14.55 -21.43 20.83
N GLY A 194 -15.69 -21.74 21.45
CA GLY A 194 -16.66 -20.73 21.84
C GLY A 194 -16.13 -19.79 22.93
N PRO A 195 -16.73 -18.60 23.12
CA PRO A 195 -16.33 -17.68 24.17
C PRO A 195 -16.46 -18.32 25.57
N PRO A 196 -15.58 -17.97 26.53
CA PRO A 196 -15.60 -18.55 27.87
C PRO A 196 -16.92 -18.27 28.59
N GLN A 197 -17.46 -19.27 29.31
CA GLN A 197 -18.74 -19.22 30.04
C GLN A 197 -18.84 -18.10 31.10
N ASN A 198 -17.74 -17.39 31.39
CA ASN A 198 -17.63 -16.49 32.53
C ASN A 198 -17.33 -15.04 32.09
N TRP A 199 -17.63 -14.68 30.84
CA TRP A 199 -17.49 -13.29 30.39
C TRP A 199 -18.62 -12.44 30.95
N ASN A 200 -18.32 -11.69 32.01
CA ASN A 200 -19.22 -10.64 32.52
C ASN A 200 -18.91 -9.32 31.82
N PRO A 201 -19.90 -8.64 31.21
CA PRO A 201 -19.71 -7.28 30.71
C PRO A 201 -19.42 -6.31 31.88
N PRO A 202 -18.62 -5.25 31.65
CA PRO A 202 -18.32 -4.26 32.67
C PRO A 202 -19.61 -3.52 33.12
N PRO A 203 -19.72 -3.15 34.40
CA PRO A 203 -20.89 -2.44 34.93
C PRO A 203 -21.02 -1.05 34.31
N VAL A 204 -22.26 -0.68 33.97
CA VAL A 204 -22.62 0.62 33.40
C VAL A 204 -22.55 1.69 34.49
N VAL A 205 -21.75 2.73 34.27
CA VAL A 205 -21.67 3.91 35.15
C VAL A 205 -23.01 4.68 35.14
N PRO A 206 -23.61 4.99 36.30
CA PRO A 206 -24.87 5.74 36.35
C PRO A 206 -24.59 7.23 36.09
N GLY A 207 -25.06 7.76 34.97
CA GLY A 207 -24.90 9.19 34.69
C GLY A 207 -25.47 9.71 33.37
N ASN A 208 -25.79 8.85 32.39
CA ASN A 208 -26.34 9.30 31.11
C ASN A 208 -27.60 8.51 30.74
N ALA A 209 -28.78 9.05 31.06
CA ALA A 209 -30.07 8.46 30.69
C ALA A 209 -30.21 8.23 29.17
N LYS A 210 -29.50 9.00 28.34
CA LYS A 210 -29.46 8.86 26.88
C LYS A 210 -28.59 7.69 26.38
N ALA A 211 -27.66 7.21 27.21
CA ALA A 211 -26.84 6.03 26.89
C ALA A 211 -27.50 4.72 27.33
N THR A 212 -28.41 4.78 28.31
CA THR A 212 -29.17 3.62 28.80
C THR A 212 -30.16 3.11 27.76
N GLU A 213 -30.72 3.98 26.92
CA GLU A 213 -31.66 3.59 25.85
C GLU A 213 -30.96 2.89 24.68
N ALA A 214 -29.76 3.33 24.31
CA ALA A 214 -28.95 2.72 23.24
C ALA A 214 -28.32 1.37 23.63
N ALA A 215 -28.05 1.16 24.93
CA ALA A 215 -27.53 -0.11 25.44
C ALA A 215 -28.61 -1.21 25.53
N GLY A 216 -29.88 -0.84 25.67
CA GLY A 216 -31.01 -1.79 25.70
C GLY A 216 -31.34 -2.39 24.33
N SER A 217 -30.99 -1.71 23.24
CA SER A 217 -31.28 -2.13 21.86
C SER A 217 -30.30 -3.13 21.25
N ALA A 218 -29.19 -3.45 21.92
CA ALA A 218 -28.14 -4.32 21.36
C ALA A 218 -28.12 -5.74 21.93
N TYR A 219 -29.04 -6.09 22.84
CA TYR A 219 -29.02 -7.39 23.51
C TYR A 219 -30.21 -8.27 23.11
N TYR A 220 -29.93 -9.34 22.36
CA TYR A 220 -30.91 -10.38 22.06
C TYR A 220 -31.20 -11.18 23.35
N ASN A 221 -32.44 -11.14 23.82
CA ASN A 221 -32.90 -11.89 24.99
C ASN A 221 -33.61 -13.18 24.55
N PRO A 222 -33.01 -14.37 24.72
CA PRO A 222 -33.56 -15.65 24.23
C PRO A 222 -34.78 -16.15 25.02
N THR A 223 -35.20 -15.47 26.11
CA THR A 223 -36.41 -15.83 26.86
C THR A 223 -37.65 -15.01 26.49
N ASN A 224 -37.53 -14.02 25.59
CA ASN A 224 -38.67 -13.19 25.18
C ASN A 224 -38.62 -12.85 23.68
N PRO A 225 -39.19 -13.69 22.78
CA PRO A 225 -38.99 -13.62 21.33
C PRO A 225 -39.70 -12.44 20.62
N HIS A 226 -40.38 -11.55 21.34
CA HIS A 226 -41.18 -10.47 20.74
C HIS A 226 -40.53 -9.08 20.80
N ASN A 227 -39.33 -8.92 21.37
CA ASN A 227 -38.63 -7.63 21.40
C ASN A 227 -37.63 -7.50 20.23
N VAL A 228 -38.15 -7.39 19.02
CA VAL A 228 -37.42 -6.80 17.89
C VAL A 228 -37.79 -5.32 17.85
N TYR A 229 -36.93 -4.46 18.42
CA TYR A 229 -37.07 -3.02 18.24
C TYR A 229 -36.48 -2.65 16.88
N MET A 230 -37.36 -2.42 15.89
CA MET A 230 -36.96 -1.73 14.66
C MET A 230 -36.93 -0.22 14.95
N PRO A 231 -35.80 0.49 14.75
CA PRO A 231 -35.80 1.93 14.83
C PRO A 231 -36.76 2.49 13.78
N MET A 232 -37.73 3.29 14.23
CA MET A 232 -38.68 4.00 13.35
C MET A 232 -37.90 4.87 12.35
N ASP A 233 -38.22 4.72 11.07
CA ASP A 233 -37.72 5.55 9.98
C ASP A 233 -37.89 7.04 10.31
N GLN A 234 -36.78 7.75 10.45
CA GLN A 234 -36.76 9.19 10.52
C GLN A 234 -37.16 9.75 9.13
N PRO A 235 -38.18 10.60 9.01
CA PRO A 235 -38.53 11.18 7.71
C PRO A 235 -37.38 12.09 7.20
N PRO A 236 -37.15 12.15 5.87
CA PRO A 236 -35.99 12.82 5.28
C PRO A 236 -36.00 14.34 5.52
N PRO A 237 -34.82 14.99 5.65
CA PRO A 237 -34.67 16.39 6.09
C PRO A 237 -34.91 17.43 4.97
N TYR A 238 -35.91 17.23 4.11
CA TYR A 238 -36.27 18.22 3.08
C TYR A 238 -37.78 18.41 2.97
N PHE A 239 -38.32 19.25 3.86
CA PHE A 239 -39.51 20.04 3.55
C PHE A 239 -39.04 21.45 3.15
N PRO A 240 -39.28 21.93 1.93
CA PRO A 240 -39.00 23.33 1.59
C PRO A 240 -39.99 24.25 2.34
N PRO A 241 -39.57 25.43 2.83
CA PRO A 241 -40.46 26.34 3.53
C PRO A 241 -41.57 26.86 2.59
N GLN A 242 -42.82 26.77 3.06
CA GLN A 242 -43.98 27.38 2.42
C GLN A 242 -43.80 28.91 2.31
N ASN A 243 -44.10 29.41 1.10
CA ASN A 243 -44.14 30.83 0.72
C ASN A 243 -44.67 31.75 1.84
N GLN A 244 -43.82 32.66 2.33
CA GLN A 244 -44.26 33.88 2.99
C GLN A 244 -44.23 35.03 1.96
N PRO A 245 -45.33 35.79 1.78
CA PRO A 245 -45.33 36.91 0.86
C PRO A 245 -44.46 38.04 1.38
N GLU A 246 -43.57 38.52 0.51
CA GLU A 246 -42.67 39.66 0.72
C GLU A 246 -43.46 40.91 1.13
N LYS A 247 -43.26 41.39 2.36
CA LYS A 247 -43.58 42.76 2.72
C LYS A 247 -42.39 43.65 2.36
N LYS A 248 -42.51 44.35 1.23
CA LYS A 248 -41.83 45.63 0.98
C LYS A 248 -42.01 46.53 2.20
N ASN A 249 -40.94 47.12 2.70
CA ASN A 249 -41.05 48.51 3.10
C ASN A 249 -39.75 49.29 2.86
N ASN A 250 -40.02 50.51 2.42
CA ASN A 250 -39.15 51.62 2.04
C ASN A 250 -38.38 52.19 3.24
#